data_AF-A0A6A2ZZC1-F1
#
_entry.id   AF-A0A6A2ZZC1-F1
#
_cell.length_a   1.000
_cell.length_b   1.000
_cell.length_c   1.000
_cell.angle_alpha   90.00
_cell.angle_beta   90.00
_cell.angle_gamma   90.00
#
_symmetry.space_group_name_H-M   'P 1'
#
loop_
_entity.id
_entity.type
_entity.pdbx_description
1 polymer ?
#
loop_
_entity_poly.entity_id
_entity_poly.type
_entity_poly.pdbx_seq_one_letter_code
_entity_poly.pdbx_strand_id
1 'polypeptide(L)'
;MNRFSLFLGLLLGLRVEKARATVLFEEANVGSNKVGVVVNPVRLNSLGEFGTPQFVANKLILAEKRKESTKDAEVIGVAKRPGQGGLQVYEFEYKVDSTRGGMKRILSVAFVASKRLYLLNIAHSDKPESPLDAHTRAMLEEILHSFDSAPST
;
A
#
# COMPACT_ATOMS: atom_id res chain seq x y z
N MET A 1 -8.44 12.37 2.47
CA MET A 1 -8.95 11.03 2.09
C MET A 1 -8.00 10.44 1.06
N ASN A 2 -7.22 9.41 1.42
CA ASN A 2 -6.21 8.85 0.52
C ASN A 2 -6.89 8.01 -0.58
N ARG A 3 -6.71 8.37 -1.86
CA ARG A 3 -7.47 7.82 -3.02
C ARG A 3 -7.24 6.32 -3.25
N PHE A 4 -6.20 5.75 -2.64
CA PHE A 4 -5.89 4.32 -2.64
C PHE A 4 -6.92 3.47 -1.86
N SER A 5 -7.40 3.98 -0.72
CA SER A 5 -8.41 3.33 0.13
C SER A 5 -9.75 3.16 -0.59
N LEU A 6 -10.17 4.21 -1.31
CA LEU A 6 -11.40 4.20 -2.12
C LEU A 6 -11.33 3.21 -3.28
N PHE A 7 -10.17 3.09 -3.91
CA PHE A 7 -10.03 2.19 -5.05
C PHE A 7 -10.14 0.72 -4.63
N LEU A 8 -9.49 0.33 -3.53
CA LEU A 8 -9.58 -1.05 -3.05
C LEU A 8 -11.00 -1.36 -2.55
N GLY A 9 -11.70 -0.38 -1.96
CA GLY A 9 -13.13 -0.49 -1.67
C GLY A 9 -14.00 -0.70 -2.91
N LEU A 10 -13.75 0.05 -3.99
CA LEU A 10 -14.47 -0.06 -5.26
C LEU A 10 -14.19 -1.40 -5.97
N LEU A 11 -12.95 -1.88 -5.93
CA LEU A 11 -12.54 -3.14 -6.54
C LEU A 11 -13.10 -4.37 -5.79
N LEU A 12 -13.27 -4.27 -4.48
CA LEU A 12 -13.78 -5.34 -3.62
C LEU A 12 -15.31 -5.32 -3.44
N GLY A 13 -16.03 -4.40 -4.09
CA GLY A 13 -17.48 -4.25 -3.93
C GLY A 13 -17.89 -3.81 -2.51
N LEU A 14 -16.99 -3.14 -1.78
CA LEU A 14 -17.21 -2.71 -0.41
C LEU A 14 -17.78 -1.29 -0.38
N ARG A 15 -18.87 -1.10 0.34
CA ARG A 15 -19.39 0.23 0.67
C ARG A 15 -18.40 0.91 1.62
N VAL A 16 -17.64 1.88 1.13
CA VAL A 16 -16.71 2.68 1.94
C VAL A 16 -17.55 3.66 2.76
N GLU A 17 -17.98 3.24 3.95
CA GLU A 17 -18.54 4.15 4.94
C GLU A 17 -17.38 4.92 5.58
N LYS A 18 -17.44 6.26 5.52
CA LYS A 18 -16.40 7.16 6.02
C LYS A 18 -16.15 6.90 7.51
N ALA A 19 -14.88 7.06 7.88
CA ALA A 19 -14.30 6.94 9.22
C ALA A 19 -13.93 5.51 9.65
N ARG A 20 -12.73 5.07 9.25
CA ARG A 20 -11.88 4.23 10.11
C ARG A 20 -10.42 4.59 9.91
N ALA A 21 -9.68 4.55 11.01
CA ALA A 21 -8.33 5.05 11.24
C ALA A 21 -7.47 5.16 9.97
N THR A 22 -7.27 6.40 9.51
CA THR A 22 -6.22 6.74 8.55
C THR A 22 -5.19 7.55 9.31
N VAL A 23 -3.98 7.02 9.46
CA VAL A 23 -2.86 7.76 10.03
C VAL A 23 -1.90 8.06 8.89
N LEU A 24 -1.59 9.34 8.67
CA LEU A 24 -0.64 9.80 7.66
C LEU A 24 0.50 10.52 8.36
N PHE A 25 1.73 10.08 8.09
CA PHE A 25 2.96 10.76 8.46
C PHE A 25 3.57 11.34 7.19
N GLU A 26 3.87 12.63 7.19
CA GLU A 26 4.53 13.33 6.08
C GLU A 26 5.80 14.00 6.61
N GLU A 27 6.90 13.90 5.86
CA GLU A 27 8.15 14.56 6.20
C GLU A 27 8.07 16.06 5.87
N ALA A 28 8.35 16.94 6.84
CA ALA A 28 8.10 18.38 6.74
C ALA A 28 8.96 19.11 5.69
N ASN A 29 10.12 18.55 5.29
CA ASN A 29 11.07 19.18 4.37
C ASN A 29 11.18 18.51 2.99
N VAL A 30 10.55 17.35 2.80
CA VAL A 30 10.62 16.57 1.56
C VAL A 30 9.20 16.13 1.20
N GLY A 31 8.41 17.05 0.62
CA GLY A 31 6.96 16.88 0.34
C GLY A 31 6.56 15.70 -0.57
N SER A 32 7.49 14.81 -0.91
CA SER A 32 7.27 13.57 -1.65
C SER A 32 7.12 12.33 -0.75
N ASN A 33 7.70 12.33 0.45
CA ASN A 33 7.80 11.15 1.32
C ASN A 33 6.61 11.07 2.27
N LYS A 34 5.86 9.96 2.23
CA LYS A 34 4.63 9.79 2.99
C LYS A 34 4.47 8.36 3.47
N VAL A 35 4.11 8.17 4.73
CA VAL A 35 3.70 6.88 5.27
C VAL A 35 2.23 6.95 5.65
N GLY A 36 1.43 5.98 5.22
CA GLY A 36 0.01 5.97 5.46
C GLY A 36 -0.52 4.61 5.83
N VAL A 37 -1.20 4.52 6.98
CA VAL A 37 -1.96 3.34 7.38
C VAL A 37 -3.44 3.60 7.16
N VAL A 38 -4.13 2.63 6.58
CA VAL A 38 -5.57 2.65 6.35
C VAL A 38 -6.18 1.34 6.83
N VAL A 39 -7.29 1.43 7.56
CA VAL A 39 -8.06 0.26 8.00
C VAL A 39 -9.50 0.36 7.51
N ASN A 40 -9.97 -0.62 6.73
CA ASN A 40 -11.32 -0.65 6.18
C ASN A 40 -12.05 -1.95 6.53
N PRO A 41 -13.36 -1.94 6.85
CA PRO A 41 -14.13 -3.16 7.00
C PRO A 41 -14.24 -3.92 5.68
N VAL A 42 -14.14 -5.25 5.72
CA VAL A 42 -14.26 -6.16 4.56
C VAL A 42 -15.07 -7.39 4.91
N ARG A 43 -15.65 -8.05 3.90
CA ARG A 43 -16.36 -9.33 4.09
C ARG A 43 -15.42 -10.55 4.12
N LEU A 44 -14.22 -10.39 3.58
CA LEU A 44 -13.19 -11.43 3.47
C LEU A 44 -12.67 -11.87 4.85
N ASN A 45 -12.28 -13.14 5.00
CA ASN A 45 -11.52 -13.59 6.17
C ASN A 45 -10.01 -13.45 5.98
N SER A 46 -9.53 -13.54 4.73
CA SER A 46 -8.12 -13.41 4.37
C SER A 46 -7.96 -12.74 3.01
N LEU A 47 -6.78 -12.20 2.72
CA LEU A 47 -6.48 -11.69 1.38
C LEU A 47 -6.46 -12.79 0.32
N GLY A 48 -6.19 -14.04 0.70
CA GLY A 48 -6.21 -15.18 -0.21
C GLY A 48 -7.58 -15.42 -0.85
N GLU A 49 -8.67 -15.10 -0.16
CA GLU A 49 -10.02 -15.15 -0.71
C GLU A 49 -10.24 -14.15 -1.85
N PHE A 50 -9.48 -13.05 -1.87
CA PHE A 50 -9.53 -12.07 -2.95
C PHE A 50 -8.70 -12.50 -4.17
N GLY A 51 -7.57 -13.16 -3.94
CA GLY A 51 -6.74 -13.72 -5.00
C GLY A 51 -5.27 -13.86 -4.60
N THR A 52 -4.45 -14.26 -5.58
CA THR A 52 -2.99 -14.36 -5.42
C THR A 52 -2.37 -12.96 -5.29
N PRO A 53 -1.18 -12.84 -4.68
CA PRO A 53 -0.45 -11.56 -4.60
C PRO A 53 -0.34 -10.88 -5.98
N GLN A 54 0.02 -11.64 -7.02
CA GLN A 54 0.15 -11.10 -8.38
C GLN A 54 -1.19 -10.56 -8.92
N PHE A 55 -2.30 -11.26 -8.67
CA PHE A 55 -3.62 -10.80 -9.08
C PHE A 55 -3.96 -9.46 -8.40
N VAL A 56 -3.71 -9.34 -7.10
CA VAL A 56 -3.95 -8.10 -6.35
C VAL A 56 -3.05 -6.97 -6.86
N ALA A 57 -1.76 -7.23 -7.08
CA ALA A 57 -0.82 -6.26 -7.62
C ALA A 57 -1.25 -5.73 -9.00
N ASN A 58 -1.67 -6.63 -9.90
CA ASN A 58 -2.15 -6.24 -11.23
C ASN A 58 -3.38 -5.34 -11.14
N LYS A 59 -4.35 -5.67 -10.27
CA LYS A 59 -5.51 -4.82 -10.05
C LYS A 59 -5.14 -3.47 -9.43
N LEU A 60 -4.18 -3.46 -8.51
CA LEU A 60 -3.64 -2.26 -7.87
C LEU A 60 -3.00 -1.33 -8.90
N ILE A 61 -2.19 -1.83 -9.83
CA ILE A 61 -1.58 -0.97 -10.87
C ILE A 61 -2.61 -0.45 -11.86
N LEU A 62 -3.58 -1.28 -12.27
CA LEU A 62 -4.69 -0.81 -13.10
C LEU A 62 -5.47 0.33 -12.42
N ALA A 63 -5.56 0.32 -11.09
CA ALA A 63 -6.07 1.44 -10.32
C ALA A 63 -5.29 2.71 -10.51
N GLU A 64 -3.98 2.58 -10.36
CA GLU A 64 -3.07 3.68 -10.22
C GLU A 64 -3.04 4.44 -11.54
N LYS A 65 -2.99 3.71 -12.66
CA LYS A 65 -3.05 4.27 -14.02
C LYS A 65 -4.37 4.95 -14.37
N ARG A 66 -5.48 4.61 -13.70
CA ARG A 66 -6.78 5.27 -13.94
C ARG A 66 -6.91 6.63 -13.25
N LYS A 67 -5.94 7.01 -12.41
CA LYS A 67 -5.97 8.30 -11.73
C LYS A 67 -5.46 9.38 -12.68
N GLU A 68 -6.20 10.48 -12.74
CA GLU A 68 -5.82 11.69 -13.51
C GLU A 68 -4.44 12.23 -13.14
N SER A 69 -4.01 12.04 -11.88
CA SER A 69 -2.71 12.50 -11.37
C SER A 69 -1.54 11.55 -11.67
N THR A 70 -1.81 10.43 -12.34
CA THR A 70 -0.82 9.39 -12.64
C THR A 70 -0.62 9.33 -14.16
N LYS A 71 0.63 9.50 -14.59
CA LYS A 71 1.01 9.29 -15.99
C LYS A 71 1.20 7.81 -16.28
N ASP A 72 1.92 7.12 -15.40
CA ASP A 72 2.14 5.68 -15.50
C ASP A 72 2.40 5.04 -14.14
N ALA A 73 2.26 3.72 -14.06
CA ALA A 73 2.59 2.92 -12.90
C ALA A 73 3.08 1.51 -13.30
N GLU A 74 3.99 0.95 -12.53
CA GLU A 74 4.63 -0.33 -12.85
C GLU A 74 4.88 -1.15 -11.59
N VAL A 75 4.53 -2.44 -11.61
CA VAL A 75 4.91 -3.38 -10.55
C VAL A 75 6.41 -3.62 -10.60
N ILE A 76 7.09 -3.45 -9.48
CA ILE A 76 8.50 -3.80 -9.31
C ILE A 76 8.64 -5.15 -8.59
N GLY A 77 7.85 -5.37 -7.55
CA GLY A 77 7.98 -6.55 -6.69
C GLY A 77 6.64 -6.95 -6.08
N VAL A 78 6.47 -8.26 -5.90
CA VAL A 78 5.30 -8.86 -5.25
C VAL A 78 5.78 -10.00 -4.38
N ALA A 79 5.37 -10.01 -3.11
CA ALA A 79 5.67 -11.09 -2.19
C ALA A 79 4.47 -11.47 -1.33
N LYS A 80 4.56 -12.67 -0.74
CA LYS A 80 3.66 -13.16 0.30
C LYS A 80 4.51 -13.71 1.42
N ARG A 81 4.17 -13.37 2.65
CA ARG A 81 4.79 -13.94 3.85
C ARG A 81 3.75 -14.24 4.93
N PRO A 82 4.04 -15.17 5.85
CA PRO A 82 3.28 -15.27 7.08
C PRO A 82 3.57 -14.05 7.98
N GLY A 83 2.53 -13.51 8.61
CA GLY A 83 2.62 -12.57 9.72
C GLY A 83 2.31 -13.25 11.06
N GLN A 84 2.21 -12.46 12.13
CA GLN A 84 1.86 -12.96 13.45
C GLN A 84 0.53 -13.72 13.43
N GLY A 85 0.43 -14.82 14.16
CA GLY A 85 -0.78 -15.63 14.23
C GLY A 85 -1.21 -16.29 12.91
N GLY A 86 -0.29 -16.43 11.95
CA GLY A 86 -0.56 -17.07 10.65
C GLY A 86 -1.26 -16.16 9.64
N LEU A 87 -1.25 -14.84 9.87
CA LEU A 87 -1.82 -13.86 8.93
C LEU A 87 -1.15 -13.97 7.55
N GLN A 88 -1.95 -13.94 6.50
CA GLN A 88 -1.45 -13.88 5.13
C GLN A 88 -1.17 -12.42 4.76
N VAL A 89 0.11 -12.05 4.79
CA VAL A 89 0.57 -10.70 4.47
C VAL A 89 1.03 -10.65 3.01
N TYR A 90 0.48 -9.70 2.25
CA TYR A 90 0.90 -9.41 0.88
C TYR A 90 1.72 -8.14 0.84
N GLU A 91 2.79 -8.18 0.07
CA GLU A 91 3.70 -7.06 -0.10
C GLU A 91 3.78 -6.68 -1.56
N PHE A 92 3.77 -5.38 -1.83
CA PHE A 92 3.83 -4.82 -3.16
C PHE A 92 4.86 -3.71 -3.20
N GLU A 93 5.70 -3.75 -4.21
CA GLU A 93 6.59 -2.65 -4.57
C GLU A 93 6.22 -2.20 -5.98
N TYR A 94 6.02 -0.91 -6.18
CA TYR A 94 5.67 -0.37 -7.49
C TYR A 94 6.15 1.07 -7.68
N LYS A 95 6.34 1.46 -8.93
CA LYS A 95 6.64 2.84 -9.31
C LYS A 95 5.38 3.56 -9.76
N VAL A 96 5.35 4.86 -9.50
CA VAL A 96 4.31 5.77 -9.98
C VAL A 96 4.97 7.00 -10.56
N ASP A 97 4.74 7.28 -11.85
CA ASP A 97 5.03 8.58 -12.44
C ASP A 97 3.82 9.48 -12.22
N SER A 98 3.99 10.50 -11.38
CA SER A 98 2.91 11.43 -11.06
C SER A 98 3.04 12.76 -11.82
N THR A 99 1.91 13.35 -12.18
CA THR A 99 1.88 14.59 -12.99
C THR A 99 2.57 15.77 -12.31
N ARG A 100 2.48 15.85 -10.97
CA ARG A 100 2.98 17.00 -10.19
C ARG A 100 4.10 16.65 -9.19
N GLY A 101 4.25 15.38 -8.84
CA GLY A 101 5.18 14.93 -7.79
C GLY A 101 6.38 14.15 -8.31
N GLY A 102 6.51 13.98 -9.63
CA GLY A 102 7.54 13.17 -10.25
C GLY A 102 7.40 11.67 -9.96
N MET A 103 8.49 10.95 -10.17
CA MET A 103 8.60 9.51 -9.95
C MET A 103 8.65 9.19 -8.46
N LYS A 104 7.85 8.20 -8.05
CA LYS A 104 7.80 7.69 -6.68
C LYS A 104 7.95 6.18 -6.66
N ARG A 105 8.64 5.68 -5.65
CA ARG A 105 8.58 4.28 -5.24
C ARG A 105 7.54 4.15 -4.15
N ILE A 106 6.63 3.20 -4.30
CA ILE A 106 5.66 2.85 -3.28
C ILE A 106 5.98 1.44 -2.79
N LEU A 107 6.18 1.29 -1.48
CA LEU A 107 6.22 0.01 -0.80
C LEU A 107 4.94 -0.14 0.01
N SER A 108 4.26 -1.28 -0.13
CA SER A 108 2.93 -1.49 0.43
C SER A 108 2.79 -2.86 1.08
N VAL A 109 2.10 -2.90 2.21
CA VAL A 109 1.67 -4.13 2.88
C VAL A 109 0.16 -4.15 3.00
N ALA A 110 -0.41 -5.32 2.75
CA ALA A 110 -1.82 -5.58 2.99
C ALA A 110 -2.02 -6.89 3.75
N PHE A 111 -2.97 -6.91 4.68
CA PHE A 111 -3.53 -8.15 5.25
C PHE A 111 -4.97 -7.93 5.69
N VAL A 112 -5.71 -9.03 5.86
CA VAL A 112 -7.06 -9.02 6.42
C VAL A 112 -7.04 -9.72 7.78
N ALA A 113 -7.59 -9.06 8.80
CA ALA A 113 -7.78 -9.60 10.13
C ALA A 113 -9.09 -9.05 10.73
N SER A 114 -9.83 -9.87 11.47
CA SER A 114 -11.07 -9.46 12.16
C SER A 114 -12.05 -8.68 11.27
N LYS A 115 -12.27 -9.18 10.03
CA LYS A 115 -13.12 -8.55 9.00
C LYS A 115 -12.70 -7.12 8.64
N ARG A 116 -11.41 -6.82 8.72
CA ARG A 116 -10.83 -5.54 8.30
C ARG A 116 -9.60 -5.77 7.44
N LEU A 117 -9.49 -4.96 6.40
CA LEU A 117 -8.32 -4.84 5.57
C LEU A 117 -7.43 -3.73 6.12
N TYR A 118 -6.20 -4.10 6.42
CA TYR A 118 -5.14 -3.22 6.87
C TYR A 118 -4.22 -2.98 5.69
N LEU A 119 -3.91 -1.72 5.42
CA LEU A 119 -3.03 -1.30 4.35
C LEU A 119 -2.01 -0.32 4.92
N LEU A 120 -0.72 -0.63 4.76
CA LEU A 120 0.37 0.30 4.94
C LEU A 120 0.91 0.67 3.57
N ASN A 121 1.08 1.96 3.32
CA ASN A 121 1.73 2.48 2.12
C ASN A 121 2.84 3.44 2.52
N ILE A 122 4.04 3.20 2.02
CA ILE A 122 5.21 4.05 2.14
C ILE A 122 5.50 4.58 0.74
N ALA A 123 5.32 5.88 0.53
CA ALA A 123 5.72 6.58 -0.67
C ALA A 123 7.06 7.26 -0.43
N HIS A 124 8.02 7.02 -1.31
CA HIS A 124 9.32 7.67 -1.32
C HIS A 124 9.61 8.26 -2.70
N SER A 125 10.31 9.40 -2.76
CA SER A 125 10.80 9.94 -4.03
C SER A 125 11.74 8.93 -4.71
N ASP A 126 11.60 8.73 -6.01
CA ASP A 126 12.45 7.79 -6.76
C ASP A 126 12.80 8.37 -8.12
N LYS A 127 13.41 9.56 -8.08
CA LYS A 127 13.80 10.30 -9.28
C LYS A 127 15.08 9.68 -9.87
N PRO A 128 15.26 9.67 -11.19
CA PRO A 128 16.49 9.14 -11.80
C PRO A 128 17.79 9.76 -11.25
N GLU A 129 17.76 11.06 -10.96
CA GLU A 129 18.84 11.85 -10.39
C GLU A 129 19.11 11.60 -8.89
N SER A 130 18.14 10.99 -8.19
CA SER A 130 18.23 10.67 -6.77
C SER A 130 17.38 9.42 -6.50
N PRO A 131 17.83 8.25 -6.96
CA PRO A 131 17.08 7.00 -6.77
C PRO A 131 17.05 6.62 -5.30
N LEU A 132 16.10 5.76 -4.93
CA LEU A 132 16.06 5.17 -3.59
C LEU A 132 17.39 4.42 -3.31
N ASP A 133 18.15 4.90 -2.34
CA ASP A 133 19.42 4.29 -1.93
C ASP A 133 19.22 3.05 -1.05
N ALA A 134 20.26 2.22 -0.94
CA ALA A 134 20.18 0.95 -0.24
C ALA A 134 19.94 1.09 1.27
N HIS A 135 20.44 2.16 1.90
CA HIS A 135 20.28 2.36 3.34
C HIS A 135 18.84 2.76 3.66
N THR A 136 18.31 3.76 2.94
CA THR A 136 16.90 4.17 3.07
C THR A 136 15.98 3.00 2.75
N ARG A 137 16.29 2.22 1.71
CA ARG A 137 15.53 1.01 1.38
C ARG A 137 15.44 0.04 2.55
N ALA A 138 16.58 -0.29 3.17
CA ALA A 138 16.60 -1.21 4.31
C ALA A 138 15.73 -0.71 5.48
N MET A 139 15.78 0.59 5.78
CA MET A 139 14.91 1.19 6.81
C MET A 139 13.42 1.10 6.45
N LEU A 140 13.06 1.36 5.19
CA LEU A 140 11.67 1.26 4.74
C LEU A 140 11.17 -0.20 4.78
N GLU A 141 12.02 -1.16 4.43
CA GLU A 141 11.72 -2.59 4.53
C GLU A 141 11.52 -3.03 5.99
N GLU A 142 12.31 -2.50 6.94
CA GLU A 142 12.12 -2.76 8.37
C GLU A 142 10.76 -2.25 8.88
N ILE A 143 10.40 -1.01 8.52
CA ILE A 143 9.07 -0.46 8.85
C ILE A 143 7.97 -1.35 8.25
N LEU A 144 8.15 -1.78 7.01
CA LEU A 144 7.19 -2.60 6.28
C LEU A 144 7.02 -3.99 6.92
N HIS A 145 8.11 -4.63 7.32
CA HIS A 145 8.09 -5.93 7.99
C HIS A 145 7.50 -5.87 9.40
N SER A 146 7.65 -4.74 10.11
CA SER A 146 7.02 -4.51 11.42
C SER A 146 5.47 -4.48 11.36
N PHE A 147 4.89 -4.29 10.16
CA PHE A 147 3.45 -4.24 9.95
C PHE A 147 2.89 -5.63 9.62
N ASP A 148 2.92 -6.54 10.58
CA ASP A 148 2.56 -7.95 10.39
C ASP A 148 1.57 -8.52 11.42
N SER A 149 1.01 -7.65 12.25
CA SER A 149 0.08 -8.00 13.32
C SER A 149 -1.14 -7.08 13.32
N ALA A 150 -2.29 -7.64 13.71
CA ALA A 150 -3.48 -6.85 14.02
C ALA A 150 -3.48 -6.51 15.51
N PRO A 151 -4.08 -5.38 15.93
CA PRO A 151 -4.28 -5.09 17.34
C PRO A 151 -5.00 -6.26 18.03
N SER A 152 -4.44 -6.75 19.13
CA SER A 152 -5.14 -7.70 20.00
C SER A 152 -6.32 -6.98 20.63
N THR A 153 -7.53 -7.46 20.34
CA THR A 153 -8.78 -6.98 20.97
C THR A 153 -8.77 -7.21 22.47
#